data_AF-L7LLV7-F1
#
_entry.id   AF-L7LLV7-F1
#
_cell.length_a   1.000
_cell.length_b   1.000
_cell.length_c   1.000
_cell.angle_alpha   90.00
_cell.angle_beta   90.00
_cell.angle_gamma   90.00
#
_symmetry.space_group_name_H-M   'P 1'
#
loop_
_entity.id
_entity.type
_entity.pdbx_description
1 polymer ?
#
loop_
_entity_poly.entity_id
_entity_poly.type
_entity_poly.pdbx_seq_one_letter_code
_entity_poly.pdbx_strand_id
1 'polypeptide(L)'
;MSSVTGLDGVKNLDDLKALDGPDYGSAPGDSADGKTYMPGDWVKAGRSWFTRISKSKRVPDWQHIALHAWGNSGKNGHCPLGDGELQEILGKPTMKNKKAQEQIKIAIEEEWLGHGSTVRCLILPFDMVYGRSTSTKRCPLH
;
A
#
# COMPACT_ATOMS: atom_id res chain seq x y z
N MET A 1 -18.04 31.95 11.48
CA MET A 1 -17.87 32.15 10.03
C MET A 1 -16.50 32.78 9.81
N SER A 2 -15.54 32.03 9.28
CA SER A 2 -14.30 32.58 8.74
C SER A 2 -13.91 31.77 7.51
N SER A 3 -14.24 32.33 6.36
CA SER A 3 -13.66 31.97 5.07
C SER A 3 -12.28 32.62 5.02
N VAL A 4 -11.26 31.88 4.62
CA VAL A 4 -9.98 32.46 4.20
C VAL A 4 -9.68 31.95 2.81
N THR A 5 -9.76 32.89 1.89
CA THR A 5 -9.38 32.88 0.49
C THR A 5 -7.88 32.59 0.34
N GLY A 6 -7.53 31.78 -0.65
CA GLY A 6 -6.13 31.49 -1.00
C GLY A 6 -6.04 30.74 -2.34
N LEU A 7 -6.65 31.30 -3.39
CA LEU A 7 -6.47 30.87 -4.78
C LEU A 7 -6.13 32.09 -5.63
N ASP A 8 -4.99 32.70 -5.36
CA ASP A 8 -4.42 33.73 -6.23
C ASP A 8 -2.92 33.46 -6.36
N GLY A 9 -2.51 32.83 -7.47
CA GLY A 9 -1.07 32.67 -7.69
C GLY A 9 -0.61 31.62 -8.69
N VAL A 10 -1.33 31.34 -9.79
CA VAL A 10 -0.71 30.66 -10.94
C VAL A 10 -1.16 31.36 -12.21
N LYS A 11 -0.28 32.18 -12.79
CA LYS A 11 -0.59 32.99 -13.97
C LYS A 11 0.14 32.55 -15.24
N ASN A 12 1.05 31.57 -15.19
CA ASN A 12 1.72 31.07 -16.39
C ASN A 12 2.00 29.56 -16.34
N LEU A 13 1.95 28.94 -17.52
CA LEU A 13 2.21 27.51 -17.73
C LEU A 13 3.66 27.11 -17.40
N ASP A 14 4.57 28.08 -17.27
CA ASP A 14 5.97 27.85 -16.92
C ASP A 14 6.23 27.77 -15.40
N ASP A 15 5.30 28.23 -14.56
CA ASP A 15 5.41 28.04 -13.09
C ASP A 15 5.18 26.58 -12.67
N LEU A 16 4.62 25.75 -13.57
CA LEU A 16 4.47 24.30 -13.39
C LEU A 16 5.81 23.53 -13.52
N LYS A 17 6.86 24.16 -14.06
CA LYS A 17 8.20 23.55 -14.18
C LYS A 17 9.09 23.78 -12.95
N ALA A 18 8.67 24.62 -12.01
CA ALA A 18 9.42 24.88 -10.77
C ALA A 18 9.15 23.86 -9.66
N LEU A 19 8.25 22.89 -9.90
CA LEU A 19 8.18 21.65 -9.13
C LEU A 19 9.09 20.63 -9.83
N ASP A 20 10.40 20.80 -9.66
CA ASP A 20 11.37 19.72 -9.84
C ASP A 20 11.00 18.63 -8.83
N GLY A 21 10.05 17.79 -9.21
CA GLY A 21 9.84 16.50 -8.59
C GLY A 21 11.13 15.70 -8.69
N PRO A 22 11.46 14.87 -7.69
CA PRO A 22 12.67 14.06 -7.76
C PRO A 22 12.67 13.28 -9.07
N ASP A 23 13.82 13.25 -9.76
CA ASP A 23 14.03 12.50 -11.00
C ASP A 23 13.57 11.05 -10.79
N TYR A 24 12.33 10.75 -11.21
CA TYR A 24 11.71 9.44 -11.07
C TYR A 24 12.25 8.55 -12.19
N GLY A 25 13.49 8.10 -12.01
CA GLY A 25 14.17 7.21 -12.94
C GLY A 25 13.31 5.99 -13.28
N SER A 26 12.99 5.89 -14.57
CA SER A 26 12.41 4.75 -15.29
C SER A 26 11.03 4.24 -14.82
N ALA A 27 10.12 4.09 -15.79
CA ALA A 27 8.86 3.36 -15.63
C ALA A 27 9.10 1.94 -15.10
N PRO A 28 8.14 1.33 -14.37
CA PRO A 28 8.24 -0.08 -13.97
C PRO A 28 8.49 -0.93 -15.22
N GLY A 29 9.61 -1.65 -15.21
CA GLY A 29 10.01 -2.55 -16.28
C GLY A 29 9.61 -3.97 -15.96
N ASP A 30 8.98 -4.65 -16.91
CA ASP A 30 8.73 -6.09 -16.84
C ASP A 30 10.07 -6.83 -16.89
N SER A 31 10.33 -7.69 -15.91
CA SER A 31 11.51 -8.54 -15.92
C SER A 31 11.27 -9.84 -16.67
N ALA A 32 12.35 -10.47 -17.14
CA ALA A 32 12.31 -11.73 -17.88
C ALA A 32 11.71 -12.91 -17.09
N ASP A 33 11.58 -12.80 -15.75
CA ASP A 33 10.90 -13.77 -14.89
C ASP A 33 9.42 -13.43 -14.62
N GLY A 34 8.85 -12.46 -15.34
CA GLY A 34 7.43 -12.07 -15.26
C GLY A 34 7.09 -11.25 -14.02
N LYS A 35 8.09 -10.68 -13.32
CA LYS A 35 7.87 -9.88 -12.12
C LYS A 35 7.87 -8.39 -12.42
N THR A 36 7.04 -7.63 -11.73
CA THR A 36 7.06 -6.18 -11.80
C THR A 36 8.01 -5.64 -10.73
N TYR A 37 9.11 -5.03 -11.16
CA TYR A 37 10.06 -4.37 -10.25
C TYR A 37 9.69 -2.90 -10.07
N MET A 38 9.28 -2.54 -8.86
CA MET A 38 9.04 -1.14 -8.52
C MET A 38 10.36 -0.43 -8.11
N PRO A 39 10.68 0.75 -8.68
CA PRO A 39 11.83 1.55 -8.26
C PRO A 39 11.74 1.89 -6.77
N GLY A 40 12.86 1.79 -6.06
CA GLY A 40 12.89 1.92 -4.59
C GLY A 40 12.37 3.26 -4.04
N ASP A 41 12.38 4.32 -4.85
CA ASP A 41 11.92 5.65 -4.44
C ASP A 41 10.39 5.82 -4.55
N TRP A 42 9.73 5.11 -5.48
CA TRP A 42 8.27 4.99 -5.52
C TRP A 42 7.74 4.28 -4.27
N VAL A 43 8.49 3.30 -3.77
CA VAL A 43 8.15 2.54 -2.56
C VAL A 43 8.17 3.42 -1.31
N LYS A 44 9.17 4.30 -1.17
CA LYS A 44 9.28 5.18 0.01
C LYS A 44 8.20 6.26 0.03
N ALA A 45 7.98 6.92 -1.12
CA ALA A 45 6.95 7.95 -1.24
C ALA A 45 5.54 7.37 -1.06
N GLY A 46 5.27 6.21 -1.68
CA GLY A 46 4.01 5.48 -1.53
C GLY A 46 3.74 5.05 -0.09
N ARG A 47 4.72 4.45 0.61
CA ARG A 47 4.56 3.98 1.99
C ARG A 47 4.13 5.08 2.97
N SER A 48 4.74 6.26 2.89
CA SER A 48 4.38 7.40 3.74
C SER A 48 2.95 7.87 3.47
N TRP A 49 2.58 7.95 2.19
CA TRP A 49 1.24 8.35 1.77
C TRP A 49 0.17 7.34 2.21
N PHE A 50 0.40 6.04 2.00
CA PHE A 50 -0.50 4.97 2.43
C PHE A 50 -0.66 4.92 3.95
N THR A 51 0.43 5.07 4.71
CA THR A 51 0.42 5.13 6.19
C THR A 51 -0.38 6.32 6.72
N ARG A 52 -0.38 7.45 6.00
CA ARG A 52 -1.17 8.62 6.36
C ARG A 52 -2.66 8.39 6.07
N ILE A 53 -3.00 7.85 4.91
CA ILE A 53 -4.40 7.63 4.50
C ILE A 53 -5.07 6.54 5.33
N SER A 54 -4.33 5.50 5.73
CA SER A 54 -4.85 4.41 6.57
C SER A 54 -5.33 4.89 7.96
N LYS A 55 -4.96 6.11 8.39
CA LYS A 55 -5.45 6.70 9.65
C LYS A 55 -6.79 7.45 9.49
N SER A 56 -7.28 7.63 8.26
CA SER A 56 -8.54 8.35 8.00
C SER A 56 -9.76 7.48 8.28
N LYS A 57 -10.68 7.96 9.13
CA LYS A 57 -11.96 7.27 9.43
C LYS A 57 -12.93 7.20 8.25
N ARG A 58 -12.66 7.92 7.16
CA ARG A 58 -13.51 7.94 5.96
C ARG A 58 -13.20 6.79 5.00
N VAL A 59 -12.08 6.12 5.21
CA VAL A 59 -11.62 5.02 4.38
C VAL A 59 -12.29 3.73 4.89
N PRO A 60 -12.93 2.94 4.01
CA PRO A 60 -13.50 1.65 4.37
C PRO A 60 -12.48 0.68 4.97
N ASP A 61 -12.94 -0.25 5.80
CA ASP A 61 -12.08 -1.23 6.47
C ASP A 61 -11.19 -1.99 5.47
N TRP A 62 -11.74 -2.49 4.36
CA TRP A 62 -10.97 -3.21 3.35
C TRP A 62 -9.81 -2.37 2.78
N GLN A 63 -10.00 -1.06 2.61
CA GLN A 63 -8.95 -0.16 2.15
C GLN A 63 -7.90 0.08 3.23
N HIS A 64 -8.26 0.17 4.51
CA HIS A 64 -7.28 0.23 5.61
C HIS A 64 -6.37 -1.00 5.61
N ILE A 65 -6.93 -2.19 5.42
CA ILE A 65 -6.17 -3.45 5.35
C ILE A 65 -5.18 -3.39 4.18
N ALA A 66 -5.65 -3.03 2.99
CA ALA A 66 -4.79 -2.92 1.81
C ALA A 66 -3.67 -1.89 2.02
N LEU A 67 -4.02 -0.66 2.40
CA LEU A 67 -3.05 0.41 2.65
C LEU A 67 -2.00 0.03 3.70
N HIS A 68 -2.39 -0.74 4.72
CA HIS A 68 -1.45 -1.28 5.68
C HIS A 68 -0.47 -2.27 5.03
N ALA A 69 -0.96 -3.21 4.22
CA ALA A 69 -0.10 -4.15 3.50
C ALA A 69 0.91 -3.43 2.59
N TRP A 70 0.45 -2.45 1.81
CA TRP A 70 1.30 -1.65 0.92
C TRP A 70 2.34 -0.80 1.69
N GLY A 71 2.02 -0.42 2.94
CA GLY A 71 2.92 0.28 3.84
C GLY A 71 4.02 -0.59 4.46
N ASN A 72 3.68 -1.85 4.76
CA ASN A 72 4.45 -2.70 5.70
C ASN A 72 4.93 -4.03 5.12
N SER A 73 4.61 -4.35 3.86
CA SER A 73 5.07 -5.59 3.24
C SER A 73 6.59 -5.69 3.19
N GLY A 74 7.08 -6.92 3.36
CA GLY A 74 8.45 -7.30 3.09
C GLY A 74 8.79 -7.26 1.59
N LYS A 75 10.05 -7.57 1.27
CA LYS A 75 10.54 -7.60 -0.12
C LYS A 75 9.93 -8.71 -0.98
N ASN A 76 9.30 -9.71 -0.35
CA ASN A 76 8.61 -10.81 -0.99
C ASN A 76 7.11 -10.54 -1.18
N GLY A 77 6.65 -9.29 -0.98
CA GLY A 77 5.24 -8.93 -1.12
C GLY A 77 4.32 -9.41 0.01
N HIS A 78 4.84 -10.13 1.00
CA HIS A 78 4.07 -10.57 2.17
C HIS A 78 4.18 -9.58 3.33
N CYS A 79 3.06 -9.36 4.01
CA CYS A 79 2.93 -8.58 5.24
C CYS A 79 2.40 -9.53 6.33
N PRO A 80 3.28 -10.20 7.10
CA PRO A 80 2.87 -11.05 8.20
C PRO A 80 2.25 -10.21 9.32
N LEU A 81 1.20 -10.72 9.95
CA LEU A 81 0.48 -10.09 11.04
C LEU A 81 0.50 -10.99 12.29
N GLY A 82 0.60 -10.37 13.46
CA GLY A 82 0.42 -11.00 14.77
C GLY A 82 -1.05 -11.30 15.08
N ASP A 83 -1.28 -12.00 16.18
CA ASP A 83 -2.65 -12.27 16.65
C ASP A 83 -3.34 -10.96 17.06
N GLY A 84 -4.50 -10.69 16.46
CA GLY A 84 -5.29 -9.49 16.75
C GLY A 84 -4.78 -8.21 16.08
N GLU A 85 -3.61 -8.22 15.44
CA GLU A 85 -3.00 -7.03 14.84
C GLU A 85 -3.90 -6.41 13.76
N LEU A 86 -4.57 -7.24 12.96
CA LEU A 86 -5.51 -6.76 11.95
C LEU A 86 -6.67 -5.97 12.55
N GLN A 87 -7.19 -6.43 13.69
CA GLN A 87 -8.25 -5.75 14.42
C GLN A 87 -7.76 -4.43 15.03
N GLU A 88 -6.52 -4.38 15.49
CA GLU A 88 -5.89 -3.16 15.99
C GLU A 88 -5.71 -2.14 14.87
N ILE A 89 -5.24 -2.56 13.69
CA ILE A 89 -5.11 -1.73 12.49
C ILE A 89 -6.45 -1.09 12.13
N LEU A 90 -7.54 -1.85 12.23
CA LEU A 90 -8.90 -1.38 11.95
C LEU A 90 -9.51 -0.55 13.08
N GLY A 91 -8.83 -0.42 14.23
CA GLY A 91 -9.38 0.21 15.43
C GLY A 91 -10.61 -0.51 15.99
N LYS A 92 -10.71 -1.82 15.74
CA LYS A 92 -11.89 -2.67 16.03
C LYS A 92 -11.44 -3.95 16.75
N PRO A 93 -10.89 -3.86 17.98
CA PRO A 93 -10.31 -4.99 18.71
C PRO A 93 -11.30 -6.15 18.94
N THR A 94 -12.60 -5.88 18.95
CA THR A 94 -13.66 -6.89 19.15
C THR A 94 -14.16 -7.50 17.84
N MET A 95 -13.63 -7.10 16.68
CA MET A 95 -14.02 -7.64 15.39
C MET A 95 -13.64 -9.12 15.28
N LYS A 96 -14.63 -9.97 15.00
CA LYS A 96 -14.42 -11.40 14.74
C LYS A 96 -13.58 -11.59 13.47
N ASN A 97 -12.69 -12.58 13.48
CA ASN A 97 -11.86 -12.97 12.32
C ASN A 97 -12.68 -13.19 11.04
N LYS A 98 -13.89 -13.76 11.15
CA LYS A 98 -14.78 -13.93 9.98
C LYS A 98 -15.06 -12.61 9.26
N LYS A 99 -15.37 -11.54 10.00
CA LYS A 99 -15.65 -10.22 9.44
C LYS A 99 -14.39 -9.56 8.88
N ALA A 100 -13.24 -9.76 9.52
CA ALA A 100 -11.97 -9.30 9.00
C ALA A 100 -11.61 -10.02 7.67
N GLN A 101 -11.84 -11.33 7.60
CA GLN A 101 -11.65 -12.12 6.38
C GLN A 101 -12.58 -11.68 5.24
N GLU A 102 -13.82 -11.27 5.54
CA GLU A 102 -14.72 -10.67 4.55
C GLU A 102 -14.16 -9.37 3.97
N GLN A 103 -13.55 -8.50 4.80
CA GLN A 103 -12.89 -7.29 4.29
C GLN A 103 -11.64 -7.60 3.46
N ILE A 104 -10.86 -8.62 3.84
CA ILE A 104 -9.74 -9.11 3.02
C ILE A 104 -10.26 -9.60 1.67
N LYS A 105 -11.36 -10.34 1.64
CA LYS A 105 -11.97 -10.84 0.40
C LYS A 105 -12.34 -9.70 -0.55
N ILE A 106 -12.95 -8.63 -0.03
CA ILE A 106 -13.24 -7.42 -0.82
C ILE A 106 -11.95 -6.82 -1.38
N ALA A 107 -10.90 -6.68 -0.56
CA ALA A 107 -9.63 -6.14 -1.03
C ALA A 107 -8.94 -7.01 -2.11
N ILE A 108 -9.16 -8.33 -2.11
CA ILE A 108 -8.72 -9.23 -3.18
C ILE A 108 -9.57 -9.04 -4.44
N GLU A 109 -10.90 -8.98 -4.30
CA GLU A 109 -11.84 -8.78 -5.42
C GLU A 109 -11.61 -7.43 -6.13
N GLU A 110 -11.19 -6.41 -5.40
CA GLU A 110 -10.82 -5.10 -5.93
C GLU A 110 -9.36 -5.06 -6.46
N GLU A 111 -8.63 -6.19 -6.43
CA GLU A 111 -7.24 -6.32 -6.87
C GLU A 111 -6.21 -5.49 -6.08
N TRP A 112 -6.53 -5.09 -4.85
CA TRP A 112 -5.60 -4.40 -3.95
C TRP A 112 -4.70 -5.35 -3.16
N LEU A 113 -5.12 -6.61 -3.02
CA LEU A 113 -4.38 -7.70 -2.38
C LEU A 113 -4.32 -8.93 -3.30
N GLY A 114 -3.25 -9.70 -3.15
CA GLY A 114 -3.06 -10.99 -3.81
C GLY A 114 -3.92 -12.10 -3.22
N HIS A 115 -4.25 -13.07 -4.07
CA HIS A 115 -4.90 -14.31 -3.67
C HIS A 115 -4.09 -15.04 -2.59
N GLY A 116 -4.79 -15.67 -1.65
CA GLY A 116 -4.18 -16.31 -0.50
C GLY A 116 -3.97 -15.39 0.71
N SER A 117 -4.30 -14.10 0.61
CA SER A 117 -4.29 -13.22 1.79
C SER A 117 -5.22 -13.73 2.90
N THR A 118 -4.75 -13.70 4.13
CA THR A 118 -5.45 -14.16 5.34
C THR A 118 -5.33 -13.13 6.46
N VAL A 119 -6.08 -13.34 7.55
CA VAL A 119 -5.93 -12.51 8.78
C VAL A 119 -4.54 -12.56 9.42
N ARG A 120 -3.68 -13.49 8.99
CA ARG A 120 -2.31 -13.68 9.50
C ARG A 120 -1.23 -13.21 8.51
N CYS A 121 -1.56 -13.04 7.24
CA CYS A 121 -0.63 -12.57 6.22
C CYS A 121 -1.38 -11.90 5.08
N LEU A 122 -1.08 -10.63 4.81
CA LEU A 122 -1.59 -9.91 3.65
C LEU A 122 -0.54 -10.02 2.52
N ILE A 123 -1.00 -10.27 1.31
CA ILE A 123 -0.13 -10.48 0.14
C ILE A 123 -0.41 -9.34 -0.82
N LEU A 124 0.62 -8.69 -1.34
CA LEU A 124 0.45 -7.70 -2.40
C LEU A 124 0.16 -8.39 -3.75
N PRO A 125 -0.61 -7.75 -4.64
CA PRO A 125 -0.86 -8.30 -5.96
C PRO A 125 0.44 -8.28 -6.82
N PHE A 126 0.48 -9.15 -7.83
CA PHE A 126 1.50 -9.18 -8.91
C PHE A 126 2.93 -9.61 -8.55
N ASP A 127 3.12 -10.46 -7.53
CA ASP A 127 4.45 -10.96 -7.14
C ASP A 127 5.49 -9.82 -6.99
N MET A 128 5.04 -8.66 -6.51
CA MET A 128 5.88 -7.47 -6.44
C MET A 128 7.10 -7.70 -5.53
N VAL A 129 8.28 -7.56 -6.12
CA VAL A 129 9.56 -7.63 -5.41
C VAL A 129 10.09 -6.22 -5.22
N TYR A 130 10.21 -5.80 -3.96
CA TYR A 130 10.76 -4.49 -3.64
C TYR A 130 12.30 -4.53 -3.59
N GLY A 131 12.91 -3.84 -4.56
CA GLY A 131 14.36 -3.74 -4.76
C GLY A 131 14.98 -4.99 -5.38
N ARG A 132 16.27 -4.93 -5.73
CA ARG A 132 17.03 -6.12 -6.14
C ARG A 132 17.29 -6.99 -4.91
N SER A 133 16.36 -7.88 -4.57
CA SER A 133 16.60 -8.90 -3.56
C SER A 133 16.64 -10.28 -4.21
N THR A 134 17.75 -10.98 -3.97
CA THR A 134 17.91 -12.42 -4.24
C THR A 134 17.25 -13.29 -3.16
N SER A 135 16.62 -12.69 -2.15
CA SER A 135 16.01 -13.41 -1.04
C SER A 135 14.68 -14.02 -1.46
N THR A 136 14.73 -15.28 -1.86
CA THR A 136 13.59 -16.18 -2.10
C THR A 136 12.96 -16.72 -0.81
N LYS A 137 13.21 -16.10 0.35
CA LYS A 137 12.63 -16.57 1.62
C LYS A 137 11.11 -16.58 1.53
N ARG A 138 10.56 -17.79 1.47
CA ARG A 138 9.12 -18.05 1.53
C ARG A 138 8.56 -17.49 2.83
N CYS A 139 7.36 -16.95 2.75
CA CYS A 139 6.64 -16.49 3.95
C CYS A 139 6.39 -17.73 4.83
N PRO A 140 6.69 -17.72 6.15
CA PRO A 140 6.49 -18.91 6.99
C PRO A 140 5.02 -19.32 7.15
N LEU A 141 4.08 -18.51 6.64
CA LEU A 141 2.64 -18.73 6.71
C LEU A 141 2.07 -19.28 5.39
N HIS A 142 2.89 -19.43 4.34
CA HIS A 142 2.52 -19.92 3.00
C HIS A 142 3.60 -20.83 2.40
#